data_AF-A0A956H974-F1
#
_entry.id   AF-A0A956H974-F1
#
_cell.length_a   1.000
_cell.length_b   1.000
_cell.length_c   1.000
_cell.angle_alpha   90.00
_cell.angle_beta   90.00
_cell.angle_gamma   90.00
#
_symmetry.space_group_name_H-M   'P 1'
#
loop_
_entity.id
_entity.type
_entity.pdbx_description
1 polymer ?
#
loop_
_entity_poly.entity_id
_entity_poly.type
_entity_poly.pdbx_seq_one_letter_code
_entity_poly.pdbx_strand_id
1 'polypeptide(L)'
;MSKPRPLLAPRSRGDDRRITIHFDGAPLPARDGEPVSFAAGETIPPDVLGIIEYRSRGVKLGALGLTGMALWLHPKRDKWREQEHGLRRTIASLWQEDGYFEGFYRPQGRGGRDGNVQNFYPGETMLLWAQLYRESRDPELFRRIVASFEYYRDWHLDASDPDRRRPSFTPWHTQADFILWETLRAGSAKPTGEGEGEGEGEGEPSAPVPADSGALTPEGWAVGTTPSEPAVLDPAAIASFVFEMNDWLIENMEVWEDSAYDDEKGRFFSRKHDYGGAHASATGVYIEGIIDAYEMAKILGDQAREDRYRKSLSRALRSVMQLQFVDDIDMYYVTDRRRTKGGLRTTVMRNEVRVDNVQHVLMGVLKILDRFAPEDYATD
;
A
#
# COMPACT_ATOMS: atom_id res chain seq x y z
N MET A 1 -37.31 -43.69 3.39
CA MET A 1 -36.92 -42.83 2.25
C MET A 1 -37.43 -41.43 2.50
N SER A 2 -36.55 -40.53 2.97
CA SER A 2 -36.89 -39.14 3.30
C SER A 2 -36.83 -38.29 2.04
N LYS A 3 -37.88 -37.50 1.78
CA LYS A 3 -37.96 -36.62 0.60
C LYS A 3 -36.82 -35.58 0.63
N PRO A 4 -36.17 -35.28 -0.52
CA PRO A 4 -35.15 -34.24 -0.57
C PRO A 4 -35.77 -32.88 -0.24
N ARG A 5 -35.12 -32.13 0.65
CA ARG A 5 -35.47 -30.72 0.91
C ARG A 5 -35.23 -29.92 -0.38
N PRO A 6 -36.16 -29.03 -0.79
CA PRO A 6 -35.96 -28.20 -1.94
C PRO A 6 -34.79 -27.24 -1.68
N LEU A 7 -33.90 -27.12 -2.68
CA LEU A 7 -32.87 -26.08 -2.73
C LEU A 7 -33.54 -24.72 -2.53
N LEU A 8 -33.17 -24.03 -1.45
CA LEU A 8 -33.58 -22.65 -1.21
C LEU A 8 -33.20 -21.84 -2.45
N ALA A 9 -34.21 -21.27 -3.11
CA ALA A 9 -34.00 -20.30 -4.17
C ALA A 9 -33.08 -19.19 -3.65
N PRO A 10 -32.13 -18.69 -4.46
CA PRO A 10 -31.26 -17.60 -4.04
C PRO A 10 -32.14 -16.42 -3.66
N ARG A 11 -32.09 -16.03 -2.38
CA ARG A 11 -32.75 -14.81 -1.91
C ARG A 11 -32.23 -13.66 -2.76
N SER A 12 -33.10 -12.99 -3.49
CA SER A 12 -32.84 -11.69 -4.09
C SER A 12 -32.67 -10.66 -2.99
N ARG A 13 -31.49 -10.62 -2.35
CA ARG A 13 -31.08 -9.43 -1.63
C ARG A 13 -30.70 -8.40 -2.68
N GLY A 14 -31.49 -7.34 -2.79
CA GLY A 14 -31.06 -6.04 -3.30
C GLY A 14 -29.98 -5.45 -2.39
N ASP A 15 -28.87 -6.17 -2.27
CA ASP A 15 -27.64 -5.73 -1.63
C ASP A 15 -26.93 -4.96 -2.75
N ASP A 16 -27.09 -3.65 -2.79
CA ASP A 16 -26.37 -2.81 -3.73
C ASP A 16 -24.87 -2.92 -3.37
N ARG A 17 -24.18 -3.87 -4.00
CA ARG A 17 -22.75 -4.16 -3.79
C ARG A 17 -21.85 -3.09 -4.41
N ARG A 18 -22.37 -1.88 -4.59
CA ARG A 18 -21.63 -0.75 -5.15
C ARG A 18 -20.78 -0.15 -4.05
N ILE A 19 -19.48 -0.12 -4.30
CA ILE A 19 -18.59 0.80 -3.62
C ILE A 19 -18.81 2.13 -4.32
N THR A 20 -19.27 3.12 -3.57
CA THR A 20 -19.54 4.45 -4.11
C THR A 20 -18.57 5.42 -3.46
N ILE A 21 -17.88 6.20 -4.29
CA ILE A 21 -17.13 7.35 -3.82
C ILE A 21 -18.15 8.49 -3.72
N HIS A 22 -18.33 8.97 -2.50
CA HIS A 22 -19.22 10.07 -2.20
C HIS A 22 -18.40 11.30 -1.85
N PHE A 23 -19.02 12.46 -1.97
CA PHE A 23 -18.44 13.70 -1.47
C PHE A 23 -19.19 14.12 -0.21
N ASP A 24 -18.45 14.43 0.84
CA ASP A 24 -18.94 14.93 2.12
C ASP A 24 -18.76 16.45 2.11
N GLY A 25 -19.88 17.18 2.00
CA GLY A 25 -19.93 18.64 1.93
C GLY A 25 -20.59 19.20 3.18
N ALA A 26 -19.86 19.22 4.29
CA ALA A 26 -20.20 20.02 5.46
C ALA A 26 -18.91 20.70 5.97
N PRO A 27 -18.97 21.98 6.37
CA PRO A 27 -17.83 22.61 7.02
C PRO A 27 -17.55 21.87 8.33
N LEU A 28 -16.29 21.48 8.56
CA LEU A 28 -15.86 20.91 9.84
C LEU A 28 -16.26 21.86 11.01
N PRO A 29 -16.77 21.39 12.16
CA PRO A 29 -17.27 20.06 12.52
C PRO A 29 -18.78 20.09 12.78
N ALA A 30 -19.57 19.34 12.01
CA ALA A 30 -20.93 19.01 12.41
C ALA A 30 -21.29 17.58 11.98
N ARG A 31 -21.95 16.89 12.91
CA ARG A 31 -22.57 15.59 12.74
C ARG A 31 -23.55 15.62 11.56
N ASP A 32 -23.56 14.50 10.83
CA ASP A 32 -24.56 14.10 9.83
C ASP A 32 -24.39 14.77 8.45
N GLY A 33 -23.31 14.41 7.75
CA GLY A 33 -23.09 14.76 6.34
C GLY A 33 -23.77 13.77 5.39
N GLU A 34 -24.90 14.19 4.80
CA GLU A 34 -25.50 13.49 3.67
C GLU A 34 -24.57 13.59 2.45
N PRO A 35 -24.40 12.51 1.65
CA PRO A 35 -23.63 12.56 0.42
C PRO A 35 -24.10 13.70 -0.49
N VAL A 36 -23.17 14.57 -0.88
CA VAL A 36 -23.43 15.61 -1.88
C VAL A 36 -23.09 15.04 -3.26
N SER A 37 -23.98 15.24 -4.23
CA SER A 37 -23.77 14.85 -5.63
C SER A 37 -23.46 16.06 -6.49
N PHE A 38 -22.42 15.97 -7.30
CA PHE A 38 -22.03 16.97 -8.30
C PHE A 38 -22.36 16.45 -9.70
N ALA A 39 -22.77 17.34 -10.59
CA ALA A 39 -22.98 17.00 -12.00
C ALA A 39 -21.64 16.68 -12.68
N ALA A 40 -21.68 15.91 -13.77
CA ALA A 40 -20.48 15.64 -14.56
C ALA A 40 -19.91 16.96 -15.12
N GLY A 41 -18.64 17.25 -14.79
CA GLY A 41 -17.95 18.48 -15.20
C GLY A 41 -18.14 19.68 -14.26
N GLU A 42 -18.89 19.52 -13.17
CA GLU A 42 -18.98 20.53 -12.12
C GLU A 42 -17.70 20.55 -11.28
N THR A 43 -17.19 21.75 -10.99
CA THR A 43 -16.02 21.93 -10.13
C THR A 43 -16.39 21.66 -8.68
N ILE A 44 -15.68 20.74 -8.03
CA ILE A 44 -15.93 20.40 -6.63
C ILE A 44 -15.22 21.42 -5.74
N PRO A 45 -15.92 22.02 -4.75
CA PRO A 45 -15.30 22.97 -3.83
C PRO A 45 -14.10 22.35 -3.06
N PRO A 46 -13.06 23.14 -2.75
CA PRO A 46 -11.85 22.65 -2.11
C PRO A 46 -12.05 22.16 -0.67
N ASP A 47 -13.12 22.59 0.00
CA ASP A 47 -13.50 22.16 1.36
C ASP A 47 -14.28 20.85 1.38
N VAL A 48 -14.69 20.33 0.22
CA VAL A 48 -15.47 19.09 0.11
C VAL A 48 -14.55 17.87 0.07
N LEU A 49 -14.79 16.91 0.96
CA LEU A 49 -13.97 15.71 1.14
C LEU A 49 -14.51 14.53 0.32
N GLY A 50 -13.63 13.77 -0.33
CA GLY A 50 -14.02 12.53 -1.02
C GLY A 50 -13.92 11.33 -0.08
N ILE A 51 -14.99 10.59 0.11
CA ILE A 51 -15.05 9.44 1.02
C ILE A 51 -15.36 8.14 0.27
N ILE A 52 -14.83 7.05 0.81
CA ILE A 52 -15.20 5.69 0.43
C ILE A 52 -15.74 4.97 1.64
N GLU A 53 -16.98 4.49 1.54
CA GLU A 53 -17.65 3.79 2.63
C GLU A 53 -18.23 2.47 2.13
N TYR A 54 -18.14 1.44 2.98
CA TYR A 54 -18.75 0.13 2.70
C TYR A 54 -19.56 -0.33 3.91
N ARG A 55 -20.88 -0.46 3.72
CA ARG A 55 -21.83 -1.02 4.71
C ARG A 55 -21.71 -0.40 6.11
N SER A 56 -21.56 0.92 6.18
CA SER A 56 -21.45 1.65 7.45
C SER A 56 -20.27 1.21 8.33
N ARG A 57 -19.25 0.57 7.75
CA ARG A 57 -18.05 0.11 8.48
C ARG A 57 -17.02 1.22 8.71
N GLY A 58 -17.39 2.45 8.38
CA GLY A 58 -16.55 3.63 8.51
C GLY A 58 -15.73 3.94 7.26
N VAL A 59 -15.07 5.08 7.31
CA VAL A 59 -14.16 5.62 6.30
C VAL A 59 -12.74 5.50 6.86
N LYS A 60 -11.95 4.64 6.23
CA LYS A 60 -10.64 4.18 6.70
C LYS A 60 -9.53 4.79 5.87
N LEU A 61 -8.46 5.22 6.52
CA LEU A 61 -7.27 5.77 5.86
C LEU A 61 -6.74 4.86 4.75
N GLY A 62 -6.51 3.58 5.05
CA GLY A 62 -6.01 2.62 4.07
C GLY A 62 -6.92 2.42 2.86
N ALA A 63 -8.24 2.44 3.06
CA ALA A 63 -9.20 2.34 1.96
C ALA A 63 -9.15 3.58 1.05
N LEU A 64 -8.95 4.77 1.63
CA LEU A 64 -8.73 6.01 0.88
C LEU A 64 -7.42 5.91 0.07
N GLY A 65 -6.32 5.50 0.71
CA GLY A 65 -5.00 5.35 0.09
C GLY A 65 -4.98 4.38 -1.08
N LEU A 66 -5.46 3.14 -0.87
CA LEU A 66 -5.50 2.12 -1.92
C LEU A 66 -6.46 2.47 -3.06
N THR A 67 -7.60 3.11 -2.76
CA THR A 67 -8.52 3.56 -3.82
C THR A 67 -7.94 4.71 -4.61
N GLY A 68 -7.33 5.71 -3.94
CA GLY A 68 -6.62 6.80 -4.60
C GLY A 68 -5.53 6.26 -5.52
N MET A 69 -4.74 5.30 -5.05
CA MET A 69 -3.72 4.64 -5.86
C MET A 69 -4.31 3.90 -7.06
N ALA A 70 -5.41 3.16 -6.87
CA ALA A 70 -6.08 2.46 -7.97
C ALA A 70 -6.62 3.43 -9.05
N LEU A 71 -7.16 4.58 -8.65
CA LEU A 71 -7.62 5.61 -9.58
C LEU A 71 -6.44 6.29 -10.30
N TRP A 72 -5.38 6.57 -9.57
CA TRP A 72 -4.15 7.19 -10.10
C TRP A 72 -3.46 6.31 -11.15
N LEU A 73 -3.32 5.01 -10.89
CA LEU A 73 -2.69 4.05 -11.80
C LEU A 73 -3.60 3.62 -12.95
N HIS A 74 -4.88 4.03 -12.95
CA HIS A 74 -5.82 3.60 -13.98
C HIS A 74 -5.47 4.24 -15.34
N PRO A 75 -5.48 3.50 -16.47
CA PRO A 75 -5.19 4.06 -17.81
C PRO A 75 -6.15 5.16 -18.28
N LYS A 76 -7.25 5.37 -17.55
CA LYS A 76 -8.23 6.45 -17.76
C LYS A 76 -8.34 7.34 -16.51
N ARG A 77 -7.23 7.62 -15.83
CA ARG A 77 -7.20 8.38 -14.56
C ARG A 77 -7.90 9.73 -14.67
N ASP A 78 -7.83 10.38 -15.83
CA ASP A 78 -8.53 11.66 -16.09
C ASP A 78 -10.04 11.58 -15.86
N LYS A 79 -10.66 10.43 -16.14
CA LYS A 79 -12.10 10.22 -15.89
C LYS A 79 -12.46 10.35 -14.41
N TRP A 80 -11.53 10.00 -13.52
CA TRP A 80 -11.75 9.87 -12.08
C TRP A 80 -11.01 10.93 -11.26
N ARG A 81 -10.45 11.94 -11.92
CA ARG A 81 -9.61 12.97 -11.31
C ARG A 81 -10.28 13.63 -10.11
N GLU A 82 -11.55 13.99 -10.23
CA GLU A 82 -12.29 14.64 -9.15
C GLU A 82 -12.48 13.75 -7.92
N GLN A 83 -12.82 12.47 -8.13
CA GLN A 83 -12.94 11.49 -7.04
C GLN A 83 -11.60 11.27 -6.37
N GLU A 84 -10.55 11.14 -7.18
CA GLU A 84 -9.19 10.89 -6.75
C GLU A 84 -8.64 12.07 -5.91
N HIS A 85 -8.81 13.31 -6.39
CA HIS A 85 -8.50 14.52 -5.61
C HIS A 85 -9.33 14.63 -4.33
N GLY A 86 -10.62 14.26 -4.36
CA GLY A 86 -11.46 14.21 -3.16
C GLY A 86 -10.89 13.27 -2.10
N LEU A 87 -10.46 12.07 -2.48
CA LEU A 87 -9.84 11.11 -1.56
C LEU A 87 -8.53 11.66 -0.97
N ARG A 88 -7.71 12.36 -1.78
CA ARG A 88 -6.49 13.01 -1.30
C ARG A 88 -6.77 14.07 -0.24
N ARG A 89 -7.80 14.91 -0.43
CA ARG A 89 -8.21 15.90 0.58
C ARG A 89 -8.66 15.24 1.90
N THR A 90 -9.34 14.09 1.83
CA THR A 90 -9.68 13.35 3.05
C THR A 90 -8.44 12.80 3.74
N ILE A 91 -7.49 12.24 2.98
CA ILE A 91 -6.19 11.80 3.53
C ILE A 91 -5.46 12.99 4.19
N ALA A 92 -5.46 14.15 3.54
CA ALA A 92 -4.89 15.38 4.07
C ALA A 92 -5.43 15.75 5.44
N SER A 93 -6.75 15.66 5.60
CA SER A 93 -7.43 15.98 6.86
C SER A 93 -7.12 15.01 8.01
N LEU A 94 -6.58 13.82 7.69
CA LEU A 94 -6.21 12.80 8.66
C LEU A 94 -4.74 12.87 9.07
N TRP A 95 -3.90 13.57 8.32
CA TRP A 95 -2.48 13.72 8.61
C TRP A 95 -2.24 14.84 9.65
N GLN A 96 -1.23 14.65 10.51
CA GLN A 96 -0.81 15.59 11.53
C GLN A 96 0.62 16.09 11.26
N GLU A 97 0.95 17.30 11.73
CA GLU A 97 2.25 17.95 11.48
C GLU A 97 3.47 17.16 11.98
N ASP A 98 3.29 16.28 12.96
CA ASP A 98 4.34 15.38 13.46
C ASP A 98 4.55 14.13 12.59
N GLY A 99 3.84 14.00 11.46
CA GLY A 99 3.93 12.87 10.53
C GLY A 99 2.93 11.74 10.79
N TYR A 100 2.19 11.78 11.89
CA TYR A 100 1.19 10.77 12.23
C TYR A 100 -0.07 10.88 11.36
N PHE A 101 -0.73 9.73 11.10
CA PHE A 101 -2.06 9.70 10.50
C PHE A 101 -3.12 9.13 11.45
N GLU A 102 -4.27 9.82 11.50
CA GLU A 102 -5.49 9.25 12.03
C GLU A 102 -6.01 8.12 11.12
N GLY A 103 -6.16 6.92 11.68
CA GLY A 103 -6.54 5.73 10.90
C GLY A 103 -7.96 5.76 10.34
N PHE A 104 -8.83 6.63 10.86
CA PHE A 104 -10.25 6.72 10.47
C PHE A 104 -10.73 8.17 10.41
N TYR A 105 -11.35 8.51 9.29
CA TYR A 105 -12.21 9.70 9.20
C TYR A 105 -13.54 9.45 9.93
N ARG A 106 -14.08 8.23 9.82
CA ARG A 106 -15.33 7.84 10.48
C ARG A 106 -15.29 6.38 10.94
N PRO A 107 -15.68 6.05 12.18
CA PRO A 107 -15.87 6.99 13.29
C PRO A 107 -14.53 7.59 13.72
N GLN A 108 -14.52 8.88 14.06
CA GLN A 108 -13.33 9.58 14.55
C GLN A 108 -12.80 8.96 15.84
N GLY A 109 -11.48 9.07 16.05
CA GLY A 109 -10.78 8.53 17.23
C GLY A 109 -10.65 7.00 17.25
N ARG A 110 -11.23 6.29 16.28
CA ARG A 110 -10.97 4.86 16.13
C ARG A 110 -9.59 4.66 15.55
N GLY A 111 -8.80 3.75 16.12
CA GLY A 111 -7.49 3.41 15.59
C GLY A 111 -6.44 4.50 15.75
N GLY A 112 -6.47 5.21 16.89
CA GLY A 112 -5.49 6.21 17.30
C GLY A 112 -4.04 5.71 17.31
N ARG A 113 -3.12 6.44 17.95
CA ARG A 113 -1.66 6.17 17.90
C ARG A 113 -1.23 4.74 18.26
N ASP A 114 -1.95 4.06 19.14
CA ASP A 114 -1.66 2.66 19.53
C ASP A 114 -2.57 1.63 18.84
N GLY A 115 -3.37 2.05 17.85
CA GLY A 115 -4.28 1.19 17.14
C GLY A 115 -3.55 0.26 16.17
N ASN A 116 -3.99 -1.01 16.09
CA ASN A 116 -3.42 -1.98 15.14
C ASN A 116 -3.42 -1.49 13.67
N VAL A 117 -4.31 -0.54 13.33
CA VAL A 117 -4.37 0.06 11.99
C VAL A 117 -3.14 0.89 11.61
N GLN A 118 -2.37 1.35 12.60
CA GLN A 118 -1.11 2.06 12.38
C GLN A 118 -0.06 1.17 11.73
N ASN A 119 -0.21 -0.15 11.84
CA ASN A 119 0.71 -1.11 11.23
C ASN A 119 0.46 -1.34 9.73
N PHE A 120 -0.48 -0.66 9.07
CA PHE A 120 -0.71 -0.87 7.62
C PHE A 120 -1.35 0.32 6.91
N TYR A 121 -2.33 1.02 7.50
CA TYR A 121 -2.96 2.14 6.81
C TYR A 121 -1.99 3.29 6.46
N PRO A 122 -1.06 3.70 7.35
CA PRO A 122 -0.09 4.73 7.00
C PRO A 122 0.79 4.33 5.82
N GLY A 123 1.27 3.08 5.79
CA GLY A 123 2.06 2.56 4.68
C GLY A 123 1.29 2.50 3.36
N GLU A 124 0.03 2.06 3.38
CA GLU A 124 -0.86 2.07 2.21
C GLU A 124 -1.05 3.51 1.66
N THR A 125 -1.15 4.49 2.55
CA THR A 125 -1.24 5.91 2.18
C THR A 125 0.10 6.48 1.70
N MET A 126 1.21 6.16 2.38
CA MET A 126 2.54 6.58 1.96
C MET A 126 2.90 6.02 0.59
N LEU A 127 2.44 4.83 0.25
CA LEU A 127 2.63 4.25 -1.08
C LEU A 127 1.95 5.09 -2.16
N LEU A 128 0.72 5.58 -1.93
CA LEU A 128 0.09 6.56 -2.82
C LEU A 128 0.93 7.83 -2.89
N TRP A 129 1.33 8.41 -1.76
CA TRP A 129 2.10 9.66 -1.74
C TRP A 129 3.44 9.56 -2.45
N ALA A 130 4.17 8.45 -2.31
CA ALA A 130 5.42 8.22 -3.03
C ALA A 130 5.21 8.20 -4.56
N GLN A 131 4.10 7.61 -5.03
CA GLN A 131 3.73 7.61 -6.46
C GLN A 131 3.43 9.02 -6.97
N LEU A 132 2.70 9.81 -6.18
CA LEU A 132 2.38 11.20 -6.51
C LEU A 132 3.65 12.06 -6.56
N TYR A 133 4.49 11.95 -5.53
CA TYR A 133 5.73 12.72 -5.44
C TYR A 133 6.68 12.40 -6.59
N ARG A 134 6.76 11.13 -7.01
CA ARG A 134 7.58 10.73 -8.16
C ARG A 134 7.23 11.50 -9.44
N GLU A 135 5.95 11.81 -9.66
CA GLU A 135 5.48 12.57 -10.83
C GLU A 135 5.55 14.08 -10.59
N SER A 136 5.04 14.57 -9.45
CA SER A 136 4.86 16.00 -9.23
C SER A 136 6.08 16.74 -8.72
N ARG A 137 6.92 16.06 -7.94
CA ARG A 137 8.02 16.67 -7.16
C ARG A 137 7.56 17.81 -6.23
N ASP A 138 6.30 17.79 -5.80
CA ASP A 138 5.74 18.80 -4.90
C ASP A 138 6.52 18.83 -3.56
N PRO A 139 7.13 19.99 -3.19
CA PRO A 139 7.90 20.12 -1.96
C PRO A 139 7.08 19.97 -0.67
N GLU A 140 5.80 20.36 -0.68
CA GLU A 140 4.93 20.17 0.51
C GLU A 140 4.57 18.70 0.70
N LEU A 141 4.25 18.00 -0.39
CA LEU A 141 4.06 16.55 -0.34
C LEU A 141 5.32 15.85 0.16
N PHE A 142 6.50 16.27 -0.32
CA PHE A 142 7.77 15.72 0.15
C PHE A 142 7.97 15.94 1.64
N ARG A 143 7.73 17.16 2.16
CA ARG A 143 7.82 17.45 3.59
C ARG A 143 6.94 16.51 4.43
N ARG A 144 5.69 16.29 4.00
CA ARG A 144 4.76 15.37 4.69
C ARG A 144 5.25 13.93 4.66
N ILE A 145 5.78 13.47 3.52
CA ILE A 145 6.40 12.15 3.39
C ILE A 145 7.58 12.02 4.36
N VAL A 146 8.47 13.02 4.45
CA VAL A 146 9.62 13.00 5.36
C VAL A 146 9.16 12.90 6.82
N ALA A 147 8.22 13.76 7.23
CA ALA A 147 7.70 13.74 8.60
C ALA A 147 7.05 12.37 8.94
N SER A 148 6.26 11.80 8.02
CA SER A 148 5.66 10.48 8.23
C SER A 148 6.70 9.35 8.24
N PHE A 149 7.70 9.39 7.37
CA PHE A 149 8.80 8.43 7.39
C PHE A 149 9.51 8.43 8.75
N GLU A 150 9.89 9.61 9.24
CA GLU A 150 10.58 9.75 10.54
C GLU A 150 9.69 9.28 11.69
N TYR A 151 8.44 9.72 11.73
CA TYR A 151 7.48 9.32 12.76
C TYR A 151 7.33 7.80 12.85
N TYR A 152 7.05 7.13 11.72
CA TYR A 152 6.78 5.69 11.73
C TYR A 152 8.04 4.86 11.89
N ARG A 153 9.19 5.31 11.38
CA ARG A 153 10.49 4.70 11.68
C ARG A 153 10.73 4.70 13.19
N ASP A 154 10.65 5.87 13.81
CA ASP A 154 10.96 6.02 15.23
C ASP A 154 9.92 5.29 16.10
N TRP A 155 8.64 5.29 15.71
CA TRP A 155 7.59 4.55 16.40
C TRP A 155 7.80 3.03 16.36
N HIS A 156 8.17 2.47 15.21
CA HIS A 156 8.39 1.02 15.06
C HIS A 156 9.72 0.53 15.64
N LEU A 157 10.72 1.39 15.71
CA LEU A 157 12.04 1.10 16.25
C LEU A 157 12.20 1.56 17.71
N ASP A 158 11.11 1.97 18.37
CA ASP A 158 11.13 2.38 19.77
C ASP A 158 11.57 1.22 20.66
N ALA A 159 12.83 1.27 21.10
CA ALA A 159 13.43 0.25 21.95
C ALA A 159 12.76 0.12 23.33
N SER A 160 11.98 1.13 23.75
CA SER A 160 11.21 1.07 25.00
C SER A 160 9.93 0.24 24.87
N ASP A 161 9.47 -0.04 23.64
CA ASP A 161 8.26 -0.80 23.34
C ASP A 161 8.48 -1.73 22.12
N PRO A 162 9.20 -2.86 22.32
CA PRO A 162 9.54 -3.78 21.23
C PRO A 162 8.31 -4.42 20.56
N ASP A 163 7.14 -4.39 21.22
CA ASP A 163 5.88 -4.90 20.68
C ASP A 163 5.29 -3.98 19.59
N ARG A 164 5.85 -2.79 19.37
CA ARG A 164 5.49 -1.92 18.24
C ARG A 164 6.04 -2.42 16.93
N ARG A 165 7.14 -3.17 16.92
CA ARG A 165 7.68 -3.72 15.68
C ARG A 165 6.76 -4.83 15.18
N ARG A 166 6.06 -4.58 14.07
CA ARG A 166 5.00 -5.46 13.55
C ARG A 166 5.30 -5.88 12.11
N PRO A 167 5.11 -7.16 11.76
CA PRO A 167 5.43 -7.64 10.42
C PRO A 167 4.52 -7.01 9.35
N SER A 168 3.25 -6.71 9.68
CA SER A 168 2.30 -6.11 8.75
C SER A 168 2.67 -4.69 8.28
N PHE A 169 3.55 -4.00 9.02
CA PHE A 169 4.03 -2.67 8.67
C PHE A 169 5.05 -2.71 7.54
N THR A 170 6.01 -3.63 7.63
CA THR A 170 7.16 -3.73 6.74
C THR A 170 6.81 -3.65 5.25
N PRO A 171 5.87 -4.42 4.69
CA PRO A 171 5.72 -4.49 3.24
C PRO A 171 5.20 -3.19 2.63
N TRP A 172 4.26 -2.49 3.26
CA TRP A 172 3.69 -1.27 2.69
C TRP A 172 4.69 -0.12 2.71
N HIS A 173 5.39 0.04 3.83
CA HIS A 173 6.44 1.05 3.95
C HIS A 173 7.62 0.75 3.05
N THR A 174 8.06 -0.51 2.96
CA THR A 174 9.14 -0.90 2.03
C THR A 174 8.83 -0.50 0.59
N GLN A 175 7.59 -0.69 0.13
CA GLN A 175 7.20 -0.29 -1.22
C GLN A 175 7.21 1.23 -1.41
N ALA A 176 6.67 1.98 -0.44
CA ALA A 176 6.66 3.44 -0.47
C ALA A 176 8.09 4.01 -0.45
N ASP A 177 8.92 3.49 0.45
CA ASP A 177 10.29 3.89 0.69
C ASP A 177 11.20 3.55 -0.48
N PHE A 178 11.00 2.40 -1.14
CA PHE A 178 11.72 2.06 -2.37
C PHE A 178 11.45 3.07 -3.49
N ILE A 179 10.17 3.40 -3.74
CA ILE A 179 9.81 4.41 -4.75
C ILE A 179 10.44 5.76 -4.41
N LEU A 180 10.37 6.18 -3.14
CA LEU A 180 10.95 7.44 -2.69
C LEU A 180 12.47 7.47 -2.87
N TRP A 181 13.14 6.41 -2.45
CA TRP A 181 14.59 6.25 -2.58
C TRP A 181 15.04 6.32 -4.04
N GLU A 182 14.41 5.58 -4.94
CA GLU A 182 14.70 5.65 -6.38
C GLU A 182 14.49 7.06 -6.93
N THR A 183 13.39 7.69 -6.53
CA THR A 183 12.98 9.03 -6.95
C THR A 183 14.01 10.09 -6.55
N LEU A 184 14.59 10.00 -5.34
CA LEU A 184 15.63 10.89 -4.84
C LEU A 184 17.00 10.62 -5.48
N ARG A 185 17.37 9.34 -5.68
CA ARG A 185 18.60 8.96 -6.39
C ARG A 185 18.61 9.44 -7.83
N ALA A 186 17.51 9.28 -8.56
CA ALA A 186 17.39 9.73 -9.95
C ALA A 186 17.54 11.25 -10.08
N GLY A 187 16.99 12.02 -9.13
CA GLY A 187 17.16 13.48 -9.10
C GLY A 187 18.56 13.95 -8.72
N SER A 188 19.37 13.07 -8.12
CA SER A 188 20.76 13.34 -7.73
C SER A 188 21.78 12.96 -8.81
N ALA A 189 21.35 12.24 -9.85
CA ALA A 189 22.19 11.91 -11.00
C ALA A 189 22.48 13.19 -11.79
N LYS A 190 23.75 13.59 -11.90
CA LYS A 190 24.15 14.68 -12.80
C LYS A 190 23.72 14.30 -14.23
N PRO A 191 23.14 15.23 -15.01
CA PRO A 191 22.92 14.96 -16.42
C PRO A 191 24.27 14.65 -17.05
N THR A 192 24.41 13.43 -17.56
CA THR A 192 25.53 13.07 -18.44
C THR A 192 25.40 13.97 -19.66
N GLY A 193 26.25 14.99 -19.72
CA GLY A 193 26.24 15.96 -20.80
C GLY A 193 26.50 15.26 -22.12
N GLU A 194 25.55 15.39 -23.04
CA GLU A 194 25.74 15.43 -24.48
C GLU A 194 24.41 15.84 -25.11
N GLY A 195 24.36 17.06 -25.65
CA GLY A 195 23.18 17.62 -26.30
C GLY A 195 23.05 19.12 -26.10
N GLU A 196 23.96 19.89 -26.71
CA GLU A 196 23.73 21.31 -26.97
C GLU A 196 22.45 21.43 -27.83
N GLY A 197 21.46 22.13 -27.28
CA GLY A 197 20.22 22.47 -27.94
C GLY A 197 19.65 23.71 -27.28
N GLU A 198 20.13 24.87 -27.75
CA GLU A 198 19.62 26.18 -27.37
C GLU A 198 18.12 26.27 -27.68
N GLY A 199 17.36 26.66 -26.66
CA GLY A 199 15.93 26.91 -26.73
C GLY A 199 15.53 27.81 -25.57
N GLU A 200 15.91 29.08 -25.65
CA GLU A 200 15.50 30.13 -24.72
C GLU A 200 13.99 30.34 -24.82
N GLY A 201 13.30 30.08 -23.72
CA GLY A 201 11.93 30.47 -23.45
C GLY A 201 11.83 30.84 -21.98
N GLU A 202 12.35 32.01 -21.62
CA GLU A 202 12.20 32.59 -20.27
C GLU A 202 10.72 32.91 -20.03
N GLY A 203 10.02 32.00 -19.36
CA GLY A 203 8.76 32.31 -18.69
C GLY A 203 9.07 33.04 -17.38
N GLU A 204 8.57 34.28 -17.24
CA GLU A 204 8.66 35.05 -16.01
C GLU A 204 8.21 34.22 -14.79
N PRO A 205 8.90 34.30 -13.64
CA PRO A 205 8.44 33.68 -12.41
C PRO A 205 7.13 34.33 -11.99
N SER A 206 6.02 33.57 -12.02
CA SER A 206 4.72 34.07 -11.55
C SER A 206 4.84 34.47 -10.08
N ALA A 207 4.33 35.66 -9.74
CA ALA A 207 4.33 36.19 -8.38
C ALA A 207 3.81 35.15 -7.35
N PRO A 208 4.36 35.12 -6.12
CA PRO A 208 3.92 34.21 -5.09
C PRO A 208 2.43 34.41 -4.80
N VAL A 209 1.63 33.38 -5.04
CA VAL A 209 0.20 33.35 -4.72
C VAL A 209 0.05 33.39 -3.20
N PRO A 210 -0.77 34.30 -2.64
CA PRO A 210 -1.00 34.34 -1.19
C PRO A 210 -1.55 33.01 -0.66
N ALA A 211 -1.09 32.61 0.53
CA ALA A 211 -1.52 31.37 1.21
C ALA A 211 -3.03 31.29 1.50
N ASP A 212 -3.77 32.39 1.34
CA ASP A 212 -5.21 32.51 1.62
C ASP A 212 -6.06 32.59 0.33
N SER A 213 -5.51 32.15 -0.81
CA SER A 213 -6.22 32.20 -2.11
C SER A 213 -7.30 31.12 -2.26
N GLY A 214 -7.36 30.14 -1.37
CA GLY A 214 -8.19 28.94 -1.50
C GLY A 214 -7.81 28.03 -2.68
N ALA A 215 -6.72 28.35 -3.41
CA ALA A 215 -6.21 27.56 -4.50
C ALA A 215 -5.55 26.28 -3.97
N LEU A 216 -5.70 25.18 -4.73
CA LEU A 216 -5.04 23.91 -4.42
C LEU A 216 -3.86 23.67 -5.38
N THR A 217 -2.80 23.03 -4.91
CA THR A 217 -1.74 22.46 -5.75
C THR A 217 -2.34 21.36 -6.64
N PRO A 218 -1.67 20.95 -7.74
CA PRO A 218 -2.11 19.79 -8.53
C PRO A 218 -2.34 18.51 -7.69
N GLU A 219 -1.68 18.42 -6.54
CA GLU A 219 -1.76 17.32 -5.59
C GLU A 219 -2.97 17.45 -4.65
N GLY A 220 -3.61 18.61 -4.62
CA GLY A 220 -4.84 18.89 -3.86
C GLY A 220 -4.64 19.58 -2.52
N TRP A 221 -3.46 20.19 -2.27
CA TRP A 221 -3.14 20.89 -1.01
C TRP A 221 -3.33 22.38 -1.13
N ALA A 222 -3.60 23.10 -0.04
CA ALA A 222 -3.66 24.56 -0.10
C ALA A 222 -2.32 25.17 -0.57
N VAL A 223 -2.37 26.02 -1.60
CA VAL A 223 -1.20 26.75 -2.12
C VAL A 223 -0.64 27.66 -1.01
N GLY A 224 0.69 27.79 -0.94
CA GLY A 224 1.37 28.63 0.05
C GLY A 224 1.67 27.91 1.38
N THR A 225 1.41 26.60 1.46
CA THR A 225 1.84 25.72 2.57
C THR A 225 3.25 25.17 2.39
N THR A 226 3.89 25.45 1.26
CA THR A 226 5.27 25.05 0.99
C THR A 226 6.20 25.58 2.10
N PRO A 227 6.99 24.71 2.76
CA PRO A 227 7.89 25.15 3.80
C PRO A 227 8.95 26.13 3.26
N SER A 228 9.35 27.10 4.07
CA SER A 228 10.42 28.06 3.73
C SER A 228 11.78 27.40 3.62
N GLU A 229 11.99 26.27 4.31
CA GLU A 229 13.16 25.42 4.21
C GLU A 229 12.79 24.10 3.53
N PRO A 230 13.54 23.66 2.50
CA PRO A 230 13.29 22.37 1.87
C PRO A 230 13.46 21.24 2.88
N ALA A 231 12.50 20.32 2.93
CA ALA A 231 12.68 19.07 3.65
C ALA A 231 13.86 18.29 3.05
N VAL A 232 14.59 17.55 3.89
CA VAL A 232 15.74 16.75 3.48
C VAL A 232 15.57 15.35 4.02
N LEU A 233 15.75 14.36 3.17
CA LEU A 233 15.80 12.95 3.56
C LEU A 233 16.93 12.27 2.80
N ASP A 234 17.87 11.71 3.56
CA ASP A 234 19.01 11.01 2.99
C ASP A 234 18.57 9.64 2.42
N PRO A 235 18.79 9.38 1.11
CA PRO A 235 18.52 8.07 0.53
C PRO A 235 19.19 6.91 1.28
N ALA A 236 20.36 7.13 1.91
CA ALA A 236 21.01 6.10 2.72
C ALA A 236 20.20 5.74 3.98
N ALA A 237 19.54 6.72 4.61
CA ALA A 237 18.68 6.47 5.77
C ALA A 237 17.44 5.65 5.38
N ILE A 238 16.86 5.91 4.20
CA ILE A 238 15.75 5.12 3.66
C ILE A 238 16.19 3.67 3.45
N ALA A 239 17.32 3.46 2.76
CA ALA A 239 17.83 2.12 2.48
C ALA A 239 18.15 1.34 3.77
N SER A 240 18.79 1.99 4.74
CA SER A 240 19.08 1.39 6.04
C SER A 240 17.81 0.91 6.74
N PHE A 241 16.74 1.71 6.74
CA PHE A 241 15.47 1.35 7.36
C PHE A 241 14.78 0.19 6.63
N VAL A 242 14.73 0.25 5.28
CA VAL A 242 14.18 -0.83 4.46
C VAL A 242 14.86 -2.15 4.76
N PHE A 243 16.20 -2.16 4.78
CA PHE A 243 16.96 -3.37 5.08
C PHE A 243 16.74 -3.87 6.50
N GLU A 244 16.82 -2.98 7.50
CA GLU A 244 16.56 -3.35 8.89
C GLU A 244 15.17 -4.03 9.04
N MET A 245 14.13 -3.45 8.45
CA MET A 245 12.77 -3.96 8.58
C MET A 245 12.54 -5.29 7.84
N ASN A 246 13.15 -5.47 6.66
CA ASN A 246 13.02 -6.72 5.90
C ASN A 246 13.90 -7.84 6.46
N ASP A 247 15.10 -7.52 6.97
CA ASP A 247 15.95 -8.48 7.67
C ASP A 247 15.21 -9.05 8.88
N TRP A 248 14.66 -8.17 9.72
CA TRP A 248 13.85 -8.57 10.88
C TRP A 248 12.60 -9.35 10.50
N LEU A 249 11.89 -8.94 9.43
CA LEU A 249 10.70 -9.64 8.95
C LEU A 249 11.02 -11.10 8.62
N ILE A 250 12.09 -11.34 7.86
CA ILE A 250 12.52 -12.69 7.48
C ILE A 250 12.91 -13.49 8.74
N GLU A 251 13.67 -12.90 9.66
CA GLU A 251 14.12 -13.59 10.89
C GLU A 251 12.97 -14.06 11.78
N ASN A 252 11.91 -13.27 11.85
CA ASN A 252 10.83 -13.49 12.80
C ASN A 252 9.61 -14.20 12.21
N MET A 253 9.47 -14.17 10.88
CA MET A 253 8.28 -14.67 10.20
C MET A 253 8.56 -15.79 9.20
N GLU A 254 9.75 -15.90 8.59
CA GLU A 254 10.00 -16.97 7.60
C GLU A 254 9.99 -18.34 8.28
N VAL A 255 9.12 -19.23 7.80
CA VAL A 255 9.08 -20.62 8.27
C VAL A 255 9.89 -21.49 7.33
N TRP A 256 11.05 -21.97 7.80
CA TRP A 256 11.85 -22.94 7.06
C TRP A 256 12.30 -24.12 7.93
N GLU A 257 13.33 -23.93 8.76
CA GLU A 257 13.85 -24.97 9.65
C GLU A 257 12.90 -25.29 10.81
N ASP A 258 12.23 -24.25 11.36
CA ASP A 258 11.27 -24.37 12.48
C ASP A 258 9.89 -24.92 12.03
N SER A 259 9.79 -25.47 10.82
CA SER A 259 8.54 -25.98 10.26
C SER A 259 8.11 -27.29 10.92
N ALA A 260 6.82 -27.43 11.28
CA ALA A 260 6.32 -28.71 11.79
C ALA A 260 5.97 -29.70 10.67
N TYR A 261 5.63 -29.20 9.49
CA TYR A 261 5.26 -29.99 8.31
C TYR A 261 5.90 -29.40 7.07
N ASP A 262 6.25 -30.21 6.08
CA ASP A 262 6.86 -29.71 4.84
C ASP A 262 5.95 -28.74 4.07
N ASP A 263 4.63 -28.86 4.21
CA ASP A 263 3.66 -27.97 3.57
C ASP A 263 3.69 -26.54 4.15
N GLU A 264 4.29 -26.33 5.33
CA GLU A 264 4.40 -25.00 5.91
C GLU A 264 5.66 -24.26 5.47
N LYS A 265 6.63 -24.96 4.87
CA LYS A 265 7.91 -24.37 4.47
C LYS A 265 7.72 -23.25 3.44
N GLY A 266 8.39 -22.14 3.70
CA GLY A 266 8.40 -20.91 2.92
C GLY A 266 7.26 -19.94 3.22
N ARG A 267 6.29 -20.30 4.08
CA ARG A 267 5.25 -19.34 4.47
C ARG A 267 5.83 -18.33 5.47
N PHE A 268 5.19 -17.17 5.53
CA PHE A 268 5.48 -16.19 6.57
C PHE A 268 4.44 -16.27 7.69
N PHE A 269 4.88 -16.71 8.87
CA PHE A 269 4.07 -16.88 10.07
C PHE A 269 4.96 -17.07 11.30
N SER A 270 4.69 -16.35 12.39
CA SER A 270 5.41 -16.58 13.65
C SER A 270 4.69 -17.60 14.53
N ARG A 271 5.44 -18.58 15.03
CA ARG A 271 5.02 -19.48 16.12
C ARG A 271 5.37 -18.93 17.50
N LYS A 272 6.31 -17.97 17.55
CA LYS A 272 6.89 -17.43 18.78
C LYS A 272 6.06 -16.27 19.32
N HIS A 273 5.47 -15.48 18.42
CA HIS A 273 4.68 -14.30 18.75
C HIS A 273 3.34 -14.34 18.01
N ASP A 274 2.27 -13.91 18.68
CA ASP A 274 0.94 -13.80 18.04
C ASP A 274 0.82 -12.51 17.24
N TYR A 275 1.14 -12.60 15.95
CA TYR A 275 0.89 -11.55 14.95
C TYR A 275 -0.37 -11.85 14.11
N GLY A 276 -1.21 -12.77 14.56
CA GLY A 276 -2.34 -13.29 13.79
C GLY A 276 -2.04 -14.63 13.09
N GLY A 277 -3.10 -15.23 12.54
CA GLY A 277 -3.03 -16.56 11.94
C GLY A 277 -2.30 -16.60 10.60
N ALA A 278 -1.67 -17.75 10.30
CA ALA A 278 -1.09 -18.02 8.99
C ALA A 278 -2.13 -17.83 7.89
N HIS A 279 -1.76 -17.13 6.82
CA HIS A 279 -2.66 -16.78 5.73
C HIS A 279 -1.90 -16.49 4.43
N ALA A 280 -2.42 -16.93 3.30
CA ALA A 280 -1.80 -16.72 1.99
C ALA A 280 -1.60 -15.23 1.68
N SER A 281 -2.58 -14.37 1.99
CA SER A 281 -2.42 -12.92 1.80
C SER A 281 -1.30 -12.31 2.64
N ALA A 282 -1.02 -12.84 3.83
CA ALA A 282 0.12 -12.37 4.64
C ALA A 282 1.45 -12.70 3.95
N THR A 283 1.61 -13.94 3.46
CA THR A 283 2.80 -14.30 2.68
C THR A 283 2.90 -13.47 1.39
N GLY A 284 1.77 -13.27 0.69
CA GLY A 284 1.71 -12.44 -0.52
C GLY A 284 2.17 -11.01 -0.30
N VAL A 285 1.65 -10.33 0.73
CA VAL A 285 2.00 -8.92 0.98
C VAL A 285 3.47 -8.78 1.39
N TYR A 286 4.04 -9.74 2.12
CA TYR A 286 5.46 -9.73 2.44
C TYR A 286 6.34 -9.95 1.22
N ILE A 287 5.94 -10.82 0.28
CA ILE A 287 6.63 -10.95 -1.01
C ILE A 287 6.70 -9.59 -1.72
N GLU A 288 5.60 -8.81 -1.75
CA GLU A 288 5.54 -7.51 -2.42
C GLU A 288 6.53 -6.47 -1.85
N GLY A 289 6.84 -6.54 -0.56
CA GLY A 289 7.85 -5.70 0.09
C GLY A 289 9.27 -6.24 -0.09
N ILE A 290 9.48 -7.53 0.17
CA ILE A 290 10.82 -8.14 0.11
C ILE A 290 11.41 -8.04 -1.30
N ILE A 291 10.59 -8.11 -2.35
CA ILE A 291 11.07 -7.95 -3.73
C ILE A 291 11.56 -6.52 -4.03
N ASP A 292 11.00 -5.49 -3.37
CA ASP A 292 11.50 -4.11 -3.46
C ASP A 292 12.81 -3.95 -2.67
N ALA A 293 12.94 -4.60 -1.51
CA ALA A 293 14.20 -4.66 -0.76
C ALA A 293 15.30 -5.43 -1.50
N TYR A 294 14.96 -6.52 -2.20
CA TYR A 294 15.84 -7.27 -3.09
C TYR A 294 16.41 -6.37 -4.19
N GLU A 295 15.53 -5.67 -4.91
CA GLU A 295 15.96 -4.76 -5.98
C GLU A 295 16.87 -3.66 -5.45
N MET A 296 16.53 -3.09 -4.28
CA MET A 296 17.37 -2.11 -3.61
C MET A 296 18.76 -2.66 -3.27
N ALA A 297 18.84 -3.87 -2.71
CA ALA A 297 20.11 -4.52 -2.37
C ALA A 297 20.97 -4.74 -3.61
N LYS A 298 20.36 -5.25 -4.70
CA LYS A 298 21.02 -5.47 -5.98
C LYS A 298 21.58 -4.18 -6.58
N ILE A 299 20.79 -3.11 -6.61
CA ILE A 299 21.21 -1.80 -7.11
C ILE A 299 22.36 -1.22 -6.27
N LEU A 300 22.36 -1.44 -4.96
CA LEU A 300 23.40 -0.98 -4.04
C LEU A 300 24.63 -1.91 -3.98
N GLY A 301 24.58 -3.08 -4.62
CA GLY A 301 25.65 -4.08 -4.59
C GLY A 301 25.80 -4.81 -3.24
N ASP A 302 24.75 -4.85 -2.42
CA ASP A 302 24.74 -5.63 -1.17
C ASP A 302 24.40 -7.09 -1.46
N GLN A 303 25.42 -7.85 -1.86
CA GLN A 303 25.27 -9.26 -2.27
C GLN A 303 24.69 -10.14 -1.14
N ALA A 304 25.04 -9.86 0.12
CA ALA A 304 24.57 -10.67 1.24
C ALA A 304 23.06 -10.54 1.43
N ARG A 305 22.52 -9.33 1.31
CA ARG A 305 21.07 -9.09 1.36
C ARG A 305 20.36 -9.54 0.10
N GLU A 306 20.97 -9.30 -1.06
CA GLU A 306 20.47 -9.80 -2.35
C GLU A 306 20.21 -11.30 -2.27
N ASP A 307 21.22 -12.10 -1.89
CA ASP A 307 21.11 -13.55 -1.79
C ASP A 307 20.07 -13.99 -0.75
N ARG A 308 20.03 -13.31 0.40
CA ARG A 308 19.08 -13.61 1.47
C ARG A 308 17.64 -13.38 1.03
N TYR A 309 17.35 -12.22 0.44
CA TYR A 309 16.02 -11.86 -0.02
C TYR A 309 15.60 -12.75 -1.19
N ARG A 310 16.48 -12.98 -2.15
CA ARG A 310 16.29 -13.91 -3.28
C ARG A 310 15.91 -15.31 -2.80
N LYS A 311 16.64 -15.87 -1.82
CA LYS A 311 16.34 -17.18 -1.24
C LYS A 311 14.98 -17.18 -0.55
N SER A 312 14.67 -16.16 0.25
CA SER A 312 13.40 -16.07 0.95
C SER A 312 12.20 -15.93 0.00
N LEU A 313 12.33 -15.12 -1.05
CA LEU A 313 11.32 -14.98 -2.10
C LEU A 313 11.06 -16.31 -2.81
N SER A 314 12.12 -17.05 -3.16
CA SER A 314 11.98 -18.37 -3.81
C SER A 314 11.26 -19.39 -2.91
N ARG A 315 11.54 -19.36 -1.60
CA ARG A 315 10.82 -20.18 -0.61
C ARG A 315 9.35 -19.77 -0.49
N ALA A 316 9.08 -18.46 -0.48
CA ALA A 316 7.73 -17.91 -0.43
C ALA A 316 6.92 -18.29 -1.67
N LEU A 317 7.52 -18.24 -2.87
CA LEU A 317 6.93 -18.70 -4.12
C LEU A 317 6.51 -20.17 -4.04
N ARG A 318 7.41 -21.06 -3.61
CA ARG A 318 7.08 -22.48 -3.36
C ARG A 318 5.85 -22.58 -2.46
N SER A 319 5.84 -21.81 -1.37
CA SER A 319 4.76 -21.85 -0.39
C SER A 319 3.41 -21.40 -0.95
N VAL A 320 3.36 -20.35 -1.77
CA VAL A 320 2.09 -19.86 -2.34
C VAL A 320 1.64 -20.69 -3.53
N MET A 321 2.56 -21.24 -4.33
CA MET A 321 2.23 -22.12 -5.46
C MET A 321 1.49 -23.38 -5.01
N GLN A 322 1.87 -23.97 -3.86
CA GLN A 322 1.19 -25.15 -3.33
C GLN A 322 -0.27 -24.88 -2.90
N LEU A 323 -0.63 -23.61 -2.65
CA LEU A 323 -1.97 -23.22 -2.22
C LEU A 323 -2.93 -23.02 -3.41
N GLN A 324 -2.41 -23.00 -4.63
CA GLN A 324 -3.20 -22.73 -5.83
C GLN A 324 -4.10 -23.92 -6.17
N PHE A 325 -5.33 -23.63 -6.60
CA PHE A 325 -6.20 -24.64 -7.22
C PHE A 325 -5.80 -24.88 -8.68
N VAL A 326 -5.11 -25.98 -8.97
CA VAL A 326 -4.44 -26.17 -10.27
C VAL A 326 -5.26 -26.97 -11.28
N ASP A 327 -5.72 -28.17 -10.91
CA ASP A 327 -6.33 -29.12 -11.84
C ASP A 327 -7.52 -29.89 -11.24
N ASP A 328 -8.09 -30.81 -12.02
CA ASP A 328 -9.24 -31.61 -11.61
C ASP A 328 -8.93 -32.61 -10.49
N ILE A 329 -7.68 -33.02 -10.32
CA ILE A 329 -7.24 -33.90 -9.23
C ILE A 329 -7.23 -33.09 -7.94
N ASP A 330 -6.61 -31.91 -7.95
CA ASP A 330 -6.57 -31.01 -6.80
C ASP A 330 -7.97 -30.49 -6.41
N MET A 331 -8.84 -30.29 -7.39
CA MET A 331 -10.20 -29.79 -7.21
C MET A 331 -11.28 -30.89 -7.12
N TYR A 332 -10.93 -32.14 -6.81
CA TYR A 332 -11.90 -33.25 -6.83
C TYR A 332 -13.14 -33.00 -5.93
N TYR A 333 -12.94 -32.28 -4.82
CA TYR A 333 -13.96 -31.92 -3.82
C TYR A 333 -14.63 -30.55 -4.07
N VAL A 334 -14.22 -29.80 -5.09
CA VAL A 334 -14.73 -28.44 -5.37
C VAL A 334 -15.96 -28.50 -6.28
N THR A 335 -17.04 -27.85 -5.87
CA THR A 335 -18.32 -27.82 -6.61
C THR A 335 -18.24 -27.01 -7.91
N ASP A 336 -17.67 -25.80 -7.89
CA ASP A 336 -17.55 -24.93 -9.07
C ASP A 336 -16.08 -24.79 -9.49
N ARG A 337 -15.54 -25.89 -10.05
CA ARG A 337 -14.13 -25.97 -10.48
C ARG A 337 -13.73 -24.86 -11.44
N ARG A 338 -14.64 -24.44 -12.32
CA ARG A 338 -14.38 -23.39 -13.31
C ARG A 338 -14.10 -22.04 -12.65
N ARG A 339 -14.84 -21.69 -11.59
CA ARG A 339 -14.61 -20.42 -10.87
C ARG A 339 -13.44 -20.49 -9.88
N THR A 340 -13.15 -21.67 -9.36
CA THR A 340 -12.10 -21.86 -8.35
C THR A 340 -10.71 -22.02 -8.95
N LYS A 341 -10.58 -22.56 -10.16
CA LYS A 341 -9.29 -22.78 -10.83
C LYS A 341 -8.45 -21.50 -10.87
N GLY A 342 -7.20 -21.61 -10.43
CA GLY A 342 -6.24 -20.52 -10.29
C GLY A 342 -6.37 -19.70 -9.00
N GLY A 343 -7.45 -19.88 -8.23
CA GLY A 343 -7.62 -19.26 -6.92
C GLY A 343 -6.62 -19.79 -5.90
N LEU A 344 -6.43 -19.04 -4.81
CA LEU A 344 -5.51 -19.39 -3.73
C LEU A 344 -6.27 -19.68 -2.43
N ARG A 345 -5.98 -20.84 -1.86
CA ARG A 345 -6.43 -21.23 -0.52
C ARG A 345 -5.86 -20.27 0.52
N THR A 346 -6.63 -20.02 1.58
CA THR A 346 -6.19 -19.25 2.74
C THR A 346 -5.00 -19.92 3.44
N THR A 347 -5.05 -21.23 3.63
CA THR A 347 -3.95 -22.06 4.16
C THR A 347 -4.04 -23.47 3.58
N VAL A 348 -3.05 -24.32 3.88
CA VAL A 348 -3.04 -25.74 3.49
C VAL A 348 -4.26 -26.53 3.99
N MET A 349 -4.90 -26.09 5.09
CA MET A 349 -6.11 -26.73 5.64
C MET A 349 -7.40 -25.92 5.42
N ARG A 350 -7.31 -24.68 4.90
CA ARG A 350 -8.46 -23.78 4.72
C ARG A 350 -8.62 -23.40 3.25
N ASN A 351 -9.58 -24.04 2.62
CA ASN A 351 -9.90 -23.89 1.19
C ASN A 351 -10.68 -22.61 0.83
N GLU A 352 -10.85 -21.68 1.78
CA GLU A 352 -11.47 -20.39 1.51
C GLU A 352 -10.62 -19.59 0.51
N VAL A 353 -11.25 -19.05 -0.54
CA VAL A 353 -10.61 -18.12 -1.48
C VAL A 353 -11.09 -16.72 -1.14
N ARG A 354 -10.14 -15.85 -0.74
CA ARG A 354 -10.40 -14.42 -0.55
C ARG A 354 -9.73 -13.61 -1.65
N VAL A 355 -10.28 -12.43 -1.94
CA VAL A 355 -9.73 -11.54 -2.98
C VAL A 355 -8.29 -11.13 -2.66
N ASP A 356 -7.97 -10.91 -1.38
CA ASP A 356 -6.64 -10.51 -0.93
C ASP A 356 -5.63 -11.67 -0.95
N ASN A 357 -6.06 -12.94 -0.88
CA ASN A 357 -5.16 -14.09 -1.14
C ASN A 357 -4.63 -14.01 -2.56
N VAL A 358 -5.54 -13.79 -3.50
CA VAL A 358 -5.22 -13.79 -4.92
C VAL A 358 -4.47 -12.53 -5.29
N GLN A 359 -4.94 -11.37 -4.86
CA GLN A 359 -4.36 -10.08 -5.25
C GLN A 359 -2.92 -9.92 -4.73
N HIS A 360 -2.66 -10.08 -3.42
CA HIS A 360 -1.32 -9.85 -2.90
C HIS A 360 -0.29 -10.83 -3.47
N VAL A 361 -0.64 -12.12 -3.54
CA VAL A 361 0.26 -13.12 -4.13
C VAL A 361 0.49 -12.85 -5.61
N LEU A 362 -0.55 -12.52 -6.38
CA LEU A 362 -0.39 -12.21 -7.80
C LEU A 362 0.51 -10.99 -8.00
N MET A 363 0.32 -9.91 -7.23
CA MET A 363 1.17 -8.72 -7.31
C MET A 363 2.63 -9.03 -6.97
N GLY A 364 2.88 -9.78 -5.89
CA GLY A 364 4.21 -10.22 -5.51
C GLY A 364 4.88 -11.07 -6.60
N VAL A 365 4.16 -12.04 -7.17
CA VAL A 365 4.66 -12.89 -8.27
C VAL A 365 4.95 -12.07 -9.52
N LEU A 366 4.09 -11.12 -9.88
CA LEU A 366 4.33 -10.25 -11.04
C LEU A 366 5.59 -9.40 -10.86
N LYS A 367 5.83 -8.84 -9.67
CA LYS A 367 7.08 -8.12 -9.36
C LYS A 367 8.31 -9.03 -9.43
N ILE A 368 8.21 -10.27 -8.94
CA ILE A 368 9.30 -11.25 -9.07
C ILE A 368 9.58 -11.52 -10.56
N LEU A 369 8.55 -11.81 -11.36
CA LEU A 369 8.71 -12.08 -12.79
C LEU A 369 9.33 -10.90 -13.56
N ASP A 370 9.11 -9.67 -13.09
CA ASP A 370 9.68 -8.44 -13.66
C ASP A 370 11.17 -8.26 -13.32
N ARG A 371 11.61 -8.71 -12.13
CA ARG A 371 12.94 -8.39 -11.57
C ARG A 371 13.92 -9.55 -11.46
N PHE A 372 13.41 -10.78 -11.39
CA PHE A 372 14.25 -11.97 -11.31
C PHE A 372 14.79 -12.33 -12.69
N ALA A 373 16.10 -12.55 -12.77
CA ALA A 373 16.74 -13.27 -13.84
C ALA A 373 16.55 -14.80 -13.64
N PRO A 374 16.75 -15.64 -14.68
CA PRO A 374 16.61 -17.09 -14.56
C PRO A 374 17.41 -17.72 -13.40
N GLU A 375 18.63 -17.23 -13.14
CA GLU A 375 19.51 -17.63 -12.05
C GLU A 375 18.94 -17.30 -10.66
N ASP A 376 18.10 -16.28 -10.56
CA ASP A 376 17.60 -15.80 -9.27
C ASP A 376 16.66 -16.82 -8.60
N TYR A 377 16.04 -17.70 -9.40
CA TYR A 377 15.12 -18.75 -8.96
C TYR A 377 15.80 -19.97 -8.31
N ALA A 378 17.14 -20.05 -8.29
CA ALA A 378 17.85 -21.19 -7.70
C ALA A 378 17.64 -21.28 -6.17
N THR A 379 17.27 -22.45 -5.64
CA THR A 379 16.87 -22.58 -4.21
C THR A 379 17.89 -23.21 -3.27
N ASP A 380 19.08 -23.60 -3.76
CA ASP A 380 20.22 -24.27 -3.09
C ASP A 380 19.99 -24.83 -1.68
#